data_AF-A0A955Y5F7-F1
#
_entry.id   AF-A0A955Y5F7-F1
#
_cell.length_a   1.000
_cell.length_b   1.000
_cell.length_c   1.000
_cell.angle_alpha   90.00
_cell.angle_beta   90.00
_cell.angle_gamma   90.00
#
_symmetry.space_group_name_H-M   'P 1'
#
loop_
_entity.id
_entity.type
_entity.pdbx_description
1 polymer ?
#
loop_
_entity_poly.entity_id
_entity_poly.type
_entity_poly.pdbx_seq_one_letter_code
_entity_poly.pdbx_strand_id
1 'polypeptide(L)'
;MPFPLAFEGLTIPGLRALGYVIASDLAAGGGTVRPDAPTIAWVVDLLGSLAPDERRDLLYTLLAYRSPATVGLGAQLVDVAVPELAWLVVAALKVHDLGLLLAPAPEGGTLEGLLATVAARHADLSAEEPRQLVLTALRSAGLPVEEARVLVRWADADEVLRWGDDLLAEGDPEVAAILEGGLARGEIAIAILKLFPDL
;
A
#
# COMPACT_ATOMS: atom_id res chain seq x y z
N MET A 1 8.08 2.11 24.15
CA MET A 1 8.41 1.42 25.43
C MET A 1 9.66 0.61 25.17
N PRO A 2 10.74 0.69 25.98
CA PRO A 2 11.95 -0.05 25.65
C PRO A 2 11.74 -1.55 25.80
N PHE A 3 12.31 -2.32 24.86
CA PHE A 3 12.39 -3.77 24.97
C PHE A 3 13.25 -4.18 26.19
N PRO A 4 12.97 -5.34 26.83
CA PRO A 4 11.98 -6.35 26.45
C PRO A 4 10.53 -5.92 26.71
N LEU A 5 9.64 -6.26 25.78
CA LEU A 5 8.21 -5.97 25.85
C LEU A 5 7.49 -7.12 26.56
N ALA A 6 6.79 -6.83 27.66
CA ALA A 6 5.82 -7.74 28.25
C ALA A 6 4.45 -7.52 27.61
N PHE A 7 3.92 -8.53 26.90
CA PHE A 7 2.65 -8.43 26.18
C PHE A 7 1.92 -9.77 26.20
N GLU A 8 0.69 -9.80 26.69
CA GLU A 8 -0.17 -11.01 26.72
C GLU A 8 0.51 -12.25 27.31
N GLY A 9 1.24 -12.06 28.41
CA GLY A 9 2.00 -13.14 29.08
C GLY A 9 3.29 -13.57 28.37
N LEU A 10 3.62 -12.97 27.22
CA LEU A 10 4.89 -13.14 26.51
C LEU A 10 5.91 -12.10 26.96
N THR A 11 7.19 -12.48 26.99
CA THR A 11 8.31 -11.54 27.09
C THR A 11 9.04 -11.53 25.75
N ILE A 12 8.90 -10.44 25.01
CA ILE A 12 9.43 -10.29 23.67
C ILE A 12 10.73 -9.48 23.75
N PRO A 13 11.90 -10.06 23.39
CA PRO A 13 13.20 -9.43 23.64
C PRO A 13 13.55 -8.28 22.68
N GLY A 14 12.82 -8.13 21.57
CA GLY A 14 13.13 -7.13 20.55
C GLY A 14 12.16 -7.14 19.37
N LEU A 15 12.27 -6.14 18.48
CA LEU A 15 11.40 -5.96 17.31
C LEU A 15 11.40 -7.15 16.36
N ARG A 16 12.57 -7.76 16.11
CA ARG A 16 12.63 -8.97 15.27
C ARG A 16 11.85 -10.13 15.88
N ALA A 17 11.91 -10.30 17.20
CA ALA A 17 11.14 -11.33 17.89
C ALA A 17 9.64 -11.00 17.87
N LEU A 18 9.28 -9.72 17.99
CA LEU A 18 7.89 -9.27 17.81
C LEU A 18 7.37 -9.59 16.40
N GLY A 19 8.14 -9.30 15.35
CA GLY A 19 7.79 -9.65 13.97
C GLY A 19 7.59 -11.16 13.78
N TYR A 20 8.40 -12.00 14.43
CA TYR A 20 8.21 -13.46 14.42
C TYR A 20 6.92 -13.89 15.13
N VAL A 21 6.58 -13.28 16.27
CA VAL A 21 5.32 -13.54 17.00
C VAL A 21 4.12 -13.20 16.12
N ILE A 22 4.13 -12.02 15.48
CA ILE A 22 3.08 -11.59 14.54
C ILE A 22 2.96 -12.56 13.36
N ALA A 23 4.07 -12.92 12.73
CA ALA A 23 4.08 -13.85 11.61
C ALA A 23 3.55 -15.25 12.00
N SER A 24 3.89 -15.71 13.22
CA SER A 24 3.39 -16.98 13.76
C SER A 24 1.89 -16.95 14.04
N ASP A 25 1.39 -15.84 14.61
CA ASP A 25 -0.04 -15.65 14.85
C ASP A 25 -0.83 -15.67 13.53
N LEU A 26 -0.36 -14.94 12.51
CA LEU A 26 -0.96 -14.96 11.18
C LEU A 26 -0.95 -16.35 10.55
N ALA A 27 0.17 -17.07 10.64
CA ALA A 27 0.29 -18.42 10.08
C ALA A 27 -0.65 -19.44 10.76
N ALA A 28 -1.01 -19.20 12.03
CA ALA A 28 -1.98 -19.99 12.78
C ALA A 28 -3.46 -19.60 12.49
N GLY A 29 -3.69 -18.58 11.65
CA GLY A 29 -5.03 -18.04 11.39
C GLY A 29 -5.50 -16.96 12.37
N GLY A 30 -4.59 -16.45 13.22
CA GLY A 30 -4.86 -15.47 14.26
C GLY A 30 -5.35 -16.08 15.57
N GLY A 31 -5.35 -15.27 16.63
CA GLY A 31 -5.94 -15.64 17.93
C GLY A 31 -5.03 -16.43 18.88
N THR A 32 -3.78 -16.68 18.51
CA THR A 32 -2.80 -17.39 19.36
C THR A 32 -2.17 -16.47 20.41
N VAL A 33 -2.07 -15.18 20.10
CA VAL A 33 -1.59 -14.14 21.03
C VAL A 33 -2.76 -13.53 21.81
N ARG A 34 -3.82 -13.13 21.11
CA ARG A 34 -5.07 -12.61 21.70
C ARG A 34 -6.27 -13.37 21.15
N PRO A 35 -6.87 -14.31 21.90
CA PRO A 35 -8.00 -15.11 21.42
C PRO A 35 -9.25 -14.28 21.06
N ASP A 36 -9.39 -13.09 21.62
CA ASP A 36 -10.52 -12.18 21.48
C ASP A 36 -10.36 -11.16 20.34
N ALA A 37 -9.19 -11.10 19.70
CA ALA A 37 -8.87 -10.08 18.71
C ALA A 37 -8.13 -10.65 17.49
N PRO A 38 -8.51 -10.26 16.25
CA PRO A 38 -7.73 -10.63 15.07
C PRO A 38 -6.35 -9.99 15.11
N THR A 39 -5.39 -10.56 14.37
CA THR A 39 -3.99 -10.12 14.43
C THR A 39 -3.81 -8.63 14.16
N ILE A 40 -4.52 -8.10 13.17
CA ILE A 40 -4.48 -6.68 12.83
C ILE A 40 -4.91 -5.79 14.00
N ALA A 41 -5.98 -6.15 14.72
CA ALA A 41 -6.52 -5.31 15.79
C ALA A 41 -5.52 -5.17 16.94
N TRP A 42 -4.94 -6.28 17.40
CA TRP A 42 -3.99 -6.20 18.51
C TRP A 42 -2.65 -5.58 18.10
N VAL A 43 -2.22 -5.74 16.84
CA VAL A 43 -1.00 -5.07 16.37
C VAL A 43 -1.23 -3.56 16.25
N VAL A 44 -2.42 -3.11 15.84
CA VAL A 44 -2.81 -1.69 15.88
C VAL A 44 -2.77 -1.15 17.31
N ASP A 45 -3.37 -1.85 18.28
CA ASP A 45 -3.31 -1.47 19.70
C ASP A 45 -1.86 -1.35 20.18
N LEU A 46 -1.01 -2.31 19.80
CA LEU A 46 0.41 -2.32 20.16
C LEU A 46 1.15 -1.12 19.55
N LEU A 47 0.94 -0.81 18.27
CA LEU A 47 1.56 0.33 17.59
C LEU A 47 1.28 1.65 18.34
N GLY A 48 0.08 1.83 18.88
CA GLY A 48 -0.29 3.02 19.67
C GLY A 48 0.57 3.22 20.93
N SER A 49 1.27 2.19 21.39
CA SER A 49 2.14 2.21 22.57
C SER A 49 3.65 2.29 22.25
N LEU A 50 4.01 2.17 20.97
CA LEU A 50 5.39 2.19 20.50
C LEU A 50 5.86 3.61 20.16
N ALA A 51 7.14 3.89 20.41
CA ALA A 51 7.78 5.12 19.97
C ALA A 51 7.78 5.19 18.43
N PRO A 52 7.86 6.39 17.81
CA PRO A 52 7.86 6.54 16.35
C PRO A 52 8.90 5.68 15.63
N ASP A 53 10.14 5.63 16.14
CA ASP A 53 11.19 4.78 15.55
C ASP A 53 10.88 3.29 15.69
N GLU A 54 10.32 2.87 16.82
CA GLU A 54 9.90 1.47 17.06
C GLU A 54 8.77 1.06 16.10
N ARG A 55 7.81 1.97 15.83
CA ARG A 55 6.75 1.76 14.83
C ARG A 55 7.35 1.56 13.44
N ARG A 56 8.24 2.46 13.02
CA ARG A 56 8.93 2.36 11.73
C ARG A 56 9.68 1.04 11.60
N ASP A 57 10.46 0.68 12.61
CA ASP A 57 11.31 -0.51 12.56
C ASP A 57 10.49 -1.81 12.61
N LEU A 58 9.34 -1.81 13.31
CA LEU A 58 8.37 -2.91 13.24
C LEU A 58 7.77 -3.03 11.83
N LEU A 59 7.28 -1.93 11.26
CA LEU A 59 6.69 -1.94 9.91
C LEU A 59 7.72 -2.38 8.86
N TYR A 60 8.97 -1.92 8.96
CA TYR A 60 10.06 -2.40 8.12
C TYR A 60 10.27 -3.91 8.29
N THR A 61 10.24 -4.42 9.53
CA THR A 61 10.39 -5.85 9.81
C THR A 61 9.27 -6.69 9.17
N LEU A 62 8.02 -6.22 9.23
CA LEU A 62 6.86 -6.91 8.65
C LEU A 62 6.90 -6.86 7.12
N LEU A 63 7.18 -5.68 6.55
CA LEU A 63 7.23 -5.48 5.10
C LEU A 63 8.44 -6.14 4.45
N ALA A 64 9.53 -6.40 5.17
CA ALA A 64 10.69 -7.14 4.67
C ALA A 64 10.53 -8.68 4.80
N TYR A 65 9.41 -9.17 5.32
CA TYR A 65 9.21 -10.59 5.56
C TYR A 65 8.93 -11.37 4.27
N ARG A 66 9.19 -12.68 4.26
CA ARG A 66 8.95 -13.55 3.08
C ARG A 66 7.57 -14.22 3.06
N SER A 67 6.68 -13.81 3.95
CA SER A 67 5.32 -14.35 4.03
C SER A 67 4.34 -13.32 3.46
N PRO A 68 3.54 -13.68 2.44
CA PRO A 68 2.53 -12.78 1.89
C PRO A 68 1.57 -12.23 2.94
N ALA A 69 1.16 -13.06 3.90
CA ALA A 69 0.27 -12.64 4.99
C ALA A 69 0.92 -11.57 5.89
N THR A 70 2.22 -11.71 6.17
CA THR A 70 2.95 -10.76 7.02
C THR A 70 3.22 -9.45 6.31
N VAL A 71 3.58 -9.50 5.03
CA VAL A 71 3.75 -8.28 4.21
C VAL A 71 2.40 -7.59 4.03
N GLY A 72 1.33 -8.35 3.77
CA GLY A 72 -0.03 -7.84 3.66
C GLY A 72 -0.51 -7.14 4.93
N LEU A 73 -0.27 -7.75 6.10
CA LEU A 73 -0.53 -7.09 7.38
C LEU A 73 0.28 -5.79 7.52
N GLY A 74 1.57 -5.80 7.15
CA GLY A 74 2.39 -4.59 7.15
C GLY A 74 1.78 -3.47 6.31
N ALA A 75 1.26 -3.79 5.12
CA ALA A 75 0.58 -2.84 4.24
C ALA A 75 -0.72 -2.30 4.86
N GLN A 76 -1.55 -3.18 5.43
CA GLN A 76 -2.79 -2.78 6.10
C GLN A 76 -2.52 -1.86 7.30
N LEU A 77 -1.48 -2.13 8.09
CA LEU A 77 -1.11 -1.29 9.22
C LEU A 77 -0.68 0.12 8.78
N VAL A 78 0.00 0.24 7.65
CA VAL A 78 0.28 1.55 7.04
C VAL A 78 -1.01 2.26 6.64
N ASP A 79 -1.94 1.54 6.00
CA ASP A 79 -3.22 2.13 5.55
C ASP A 79 -4.06 2.68 6.71
N VAL A 80 -4.10 1.97 7.85
CA VAL A 80 -5.04 2.28 8.95
C VAL A 80 -4.43 3.01 10.15
N ALA A 81 -3.11 2.91 10.37
CA ALA A 81 -2.51 3.36 11.64
C ALA A 81 -1.26 4.25 11.48
N VAL A 82 -0.46 4.05 10.42
CA VAL A 82 0.80 4.78 10.22
C VAL A 82 1.00 5.22 8.76
N PRO A 83 0.06 6.00 8.19
CA PRO A 83 0.13 6.42 6.79
C PRO A 83 1.39 7.25 6.46
N GLU A 84 1.99 7.92 7.46
CA GLU A 84 3.26 8.63 7.31
C GLU A 84 4.44 7.72 6.89
N LEU A 85 4.27 6.39 6.99
CA LEU A 85 5.27 5.39 6.64
C LEU A 85 5.02 4.74 5.26
N ALA A 86 4.14 5.29 4.43
CA ALA A 86 3.80 4.74 3.12
C ALA A 86 5.01 4.55 2.16
N TRP A 87 6.10 5.29 2.37
CA TRP A 87 7.35 5.06 1.63
C TRP A 87 7.92 3.64 1.83
N LEU A 88 7.66 2.99 2.97
CA LEU A 88 8.05 1.59 3.21
C LEU A 88 7.28 0.61 2.31
N VAL A 89 6.03 0.93 1.98
CA VAL A 89 5.19 0.11 1.08
C VAL A 89 5.73 0.19 -0.35
N VAL A 90 6.12 1.39 -0.80
CA VAL A 90 6.80 1.57 -2.09
C VAL A 90 8.11 0.80 -2.14
N ALA A 91 8.89 0.82 -1.06
CA ALA A 91 10.11 0.02 -0.97
C ALA A 91 9.82 -1.49 -1.05
N ALA A 92 8.76 -1.96 -0.39
CA ALA A 92 8.33 -3.37 -0.42
C ALA A 92 7.97 -3.84 -1.85
N LEU A 93 7.24 -3.02 -2.62
CA LEU A 93 6.95 -3.29 -4.05
C LEU A 93 8.23 -3.50 -4.87
N LYS A 94 9.30 -2.77 -4.56
CA LYS A 94 10.56 -2.82 -5.33
C LYS A 94 11.44 -4.03 -4.99
N VAL A 95 11.41 -4.49 -3.74
CA VAL A 95 12.41 -5.46 -3.23
C VAL A 95 11.94 -6.91 -3.22
N HIS A 96 10.63 -7.14 -3.22
CA HIS A 96 10.09 -8.49 -3.23
C HIS A 96 10.09 -9.10 -4.62
N ASP A 97 10.25 -10.43 -4.68
CA ASP A 97 10.17 -11.15 -5.94
C ASP A 97 8.71 -11.28 -6.41
N LEU A 98 8.56 -11.48 -7.72
CA LEU A 98 7.25 -11.59 -8.37
C LEU A 98 6.39 -12.73 -7.80
N GLY A 99 7.00 -13.83 -7.33
CA GLY A 99 6.27 -14.95 -6.75
C GLY A 99 5.55 -14.56 -5.45
N LEU A 100 6.22 -13.76 -4.62
CA LEU A 100 5.61 -13.20 -3.40
C LEU A 100 4.55 -12.14 -3.74
N LEU A 101 4.81 -11.27 -4.71
CA LEU A 101 3.91 -10.18 -5.11
C LEU A 101 2.60 -10.68 -5.74
N LEU A 102 2.63 -11.78 -6.49
CA LEU A 102 1.42 -12.40 -7.08
C LEU A 102 0.65 -13.29 -6.09
N ALA A 103 1.15 -13.49 -4.87
CA ALA A 103 0.43 -14.26 -3.87
C ALA A 103 -0.87 -13.54 -3.45
N PRO A 104 -1.89 -14.29 -3.00
CA PRO A 104 -3.14 -13.68 -2.53
C PRO A 104 -2.91 -12.71 -1.37
N ALA A 105 -3.56 -11.54 -1.45
CA ALA A 105 -3.61 -10.59 -0.34
C ALA A 105 -4.70 -10.96 0.69
N PRO A 106 -4.60 -10.50 1.96
CA PRO A 106 -5.59 -10.79 3.00
C PRO A 106 -7.03 -10.36 2.66
N GLU A 107 -7.22 -9.28 1.89
CA GLU A 107 -8.54 -8.73 1.53
C GLU A 107 -9.00 -9.12 0.12
N GLY A 108 -8.30 -10.07 -0.52
CA GLY A 108 -8.54 -10.46 -1.91
C GLY A 108 -7.61 -9.73 -2.89
N GLY A 109 -7.57 -10.22 -4.14
CA GLY A 109 -6.60 -9.77 -5.14
C GLY A 109 -5.18 -10.26 -4.85
N THR A 110 -4.20 -9.59 -5.46
CA THR A 110 -2.76 -9.87 -5.29
C THR A 110 -2.15 -8.99 -4.21
N LEU A 111 -1.06 -9.45 -3.61
CA LEU A 111 -0.28 -8.64 -2.67
C LEU A 111 0.30 -7.38 -3.34
N GLU A 112 0.70 -7.48 -4.61
CA GLU A 112 1.06 -6.31 -5.43
C GLU A 112 -0.05 -5.27 -5.46
N GLY A 113 -1.29 -5.68 -5.75
CA GLY A 113 -2.45 -4.79 -5.79
C GLY A 113 -2.73 -4.11 -4.44
N LEU A 114 -2.62 -4.86 -3.34
CA LEU A 114 -2.73 -4.29 -1.99
C LEU A 114 -1.64 -3.24 -1.73
N LEU A 115 -0.37 -3.58 -1.97
CA LEU A 115 0.74 -2.66 -1.75
C LEU A 115 0.63 -1.41 -2.63
N ALA A 116 0.26 -1.58 -3.90
CA ALA A 116 0.08 -0.49 -4.85
C ALA A 116 -1.08 0.43 -4.44
N THR A 117 -2.19 -0.14 -3.98
CA THR A 117 -3.35 0.62 -3.46
C THR A 117 -2.97 1.47 -2.24
N VAL A 118 -2.27 0.87 -1.27
CA VAL A 118 -1.83 1.58 -0.06
C VAL A 118 -0.83 2.69 -0.42
N ALA A 119 0.12 2.41 -1.32
CA ALA A 119 1.06 3.40 -1.82
C ALA A 119 0.35 4.56 -2.54
N ALA A 120 -0.61 4.27 -3.42
CA ALA A 120 -1.38 5.27 -4.16
C ALA A 120 -2.15 6.23 -3.24
N ARG A 121 -2.68 5.72 -2.12
CA ARG A 121 -3.43 6.53 -1.14
C ARG A 121 -2.54 7.46 -0.34
N HIS A 122 -1.40 6.97 0.13
CA HIS A 122 -0.65 7.62 1.22
C HIS A 122 0.77 8.07 0.87
N ALA A 123 1.43 7.47 -0.14
CA ALA A 123 2.80 7.82 -0.46
C ALA A 123 2.89 9.17 -1.20
N ASP A 124 4.02 9.86 -1.01
CA ASP A 124 4.41 10.96 -1.88
C ASP A 124 4.93 10.38 -3.21
N LEU A 125 4.17 10.59 -4.28
CA LEU A 125 4.48 10.12 -5.62
C LEU A 125 4.88 11.28 -6.56
N SER A 126 5.38 12.39 -6.01
CA SER A 126 5.88 13.52 -6.80
C SER A 126 7.10 13.16 -7.65
N ALA A 127 7.93 12.22 -7.19
CA ALA A 127 9.05 11.70 -7.96
C ALA A 127 8.60 10.64 -8.99
N GLU A 128 9.19 10.69 -10.19
CA GLU A 128 8.82 9.82 -11.32
C GLU A 128 9.03 8.33 -11.02
N GLU A 129 10.19 7.94 -10.47
CA GLU A 129 10.51 6.52 -10.21
C GLU A 129 9.46 5.81 -9.32
N PRO A 130 9.14 6.30 -8.10
CA PRO A 130 8.12 5.64 -7.28
C PRO A 130 6.71 5.74 -7.89
N ARG A 131 6.39 6.83 -8.60
CA ARG A 131 5.11 6.98 -9.29
C ARG A 131 4.93 5.94 -10.40
N GLN A 132 5.93 5.77 -11.26
CA GLN A 132 5.92 4.77 -12.33
C GLN A 132 5.80 3.34 -11.77
N LEU A 133 6.55 3.03 -10.70
CA LEU A 133 6.43 1.73 -10.03
C LEU A 133 5.00 1.45 -9.57
N VAL A 134 4.36 2.43 -8.91
CA VAL A 134 2.98 2.29 -8.41
C VAL A 134 1.99 2.19 -9.58
N LEU A 135 2.09 3.04 -10.60
CA LEU A 135 1.21 2.98 -11.79
C LEU A 135 1.30 1.62 -12.49
N THR A 136 2.51 1.09 -12.70
CA THR A 136 2.69 -0.25 -13.30
C THR A 136 2.07 -1.35 -12.44
N ALA A 137 2.22 -1.27 -11.12
CA ALA A 137 1.64 -2.26 -10.21
C ALA A 137 0.10 -2.19 -10.17
N LEU A 138 -0.48 -0.99 -10.17
CA LEU A 138 -1.94 -0.79 -10.24
C LEU A 138 -2.52 -1.35 -11.55
N ARG A 139 -1.87 -1.04 -12.68
CA ARG A 139 -2.25 -1.57 -13.99
C ARG A 139 -2.18 -3.10 -14.03
N SER A 140 -1.11 -3.67 -13.50
CA SER A 140 -0.92 -5.14 -13.44
C SER A 140 -1.96 -5.83 -12.56
N ALA A 141 -2.40 -5.16 -11.50
CA ALA A 141 -3.46 -5.62 -10.62
C ALA A 141 -4.88 -5.36 -11.17
N GLY A 142 -5.03 -4.65 -12.29
CA GLY A 142 -6.33 -4.28 -12.85
C GLY A 142 -7.11 -3.30 -11.95
N LEU A 143 -6.42 -2.28 -11.42
CA LEU A 143 -6.98 -1.27 -10.52
C LEU A 143 -7.06 0.11 -11.19
N PRO A 144 -7.94 0.29 -12.19
CA PRO A 144 -7.93 1.47 -13.04
C PRO A 144 -8.41 2.74 -12.32
N VAL A 145 -9.28 2.60 -11.31
CA VAL A 145 -9.77 3.72 -10.50
C VAL A 145 -8.63 4.33 -9.68
N GLU A 146 -7.85 3.51 -8.99
CA GLU A 146 -6.65 3.94 -8.27
C GLU A 146 -5.61 4.53 -9.21
N GLU A 147 -5.40 3.93 -10.39
CA GLU A 147 -4.49 4.42 -11.42
C GLU A 147 -4.87 5.84 -11.86
N ALA A 148 -6.16 6.08 -12.14
CA ALA A 148 -6.67 7.40 -12.49
C ALA A 148 -6.43 8.44 -11.39
N ARG A 149 -6.61 8.06 -10.12
CA ARG A 149 -6.37 8.94 -8.96
C ARG A 149 -4.90 9.33 -8.83
N VAL A 150 -3.99 8.39 -9.09
CA VAL A 150 -2.54 8.67 -9.10
C VAL A 150 -2.19 9.61 -10.26
N LEU A 151 -2.72 9.35 -11.46
CA LEU A 151 -2.48 10.20 -12.63
C LEU A 151 -2.95 11.64 -12.40
N VAL A 152 -4.18 11.84 -11.92
CA VAL A 152 -4.72 13.18 -11.62
C VAL A 152 -3.86 13.94 -10.62
N ARG A 153 -3.37 13.24 -9.58
CA ARG A 153 -2.73 13.89 -8.44
C ARG A 153 -1.24 14.16 -8.65
N TRP A 154 -0.55 13.29 -9.38
CA TRP A 154 0.91 13.24 -9.35
C TRP A 154 1.58 13.21 -10.72
N ALA A 155 0.85 12.87 -11.78
CA ALA A 155 1.45 12.68 -13.09
C ALA A 155 1.62 14.01 -13.85
N ASP A 156 2.63 14.04 -14.71
CA ASP A 156 2.78 15.11 -15.69
C ASP A 156 1.90 14.88 -16.94
N ALA A 157 1.93 15.85 -17.85
CA ALA A 157 1.12 15.82 -19.06
C ALA A 157 1.46 14.62 -19.97
N ASP A 158 2.74 14.26 -20.09
CA ASP A 158 3.17 13.17 -20.97
C ASP A 158 2.79 11.81 -20.39
N GLU A 159 2.83 11.66 -19.07
CA GLU A 159 2.31 10.49 -18.35
C GLU A 159 0.80 10.36 -18.53
N VAL A 160 0.02 11.44 -18.40
CA VAL A 160 -1.43 11.39 -18.64
C VAL A 160 -1.74 11.01 -20.09
N LEU A 161 -0.99 11.53 -21.07
CA LEU A 161 -1.15 11.14 -22.48
C LEU A 161 -0.82 9.66 -22.71
N ARG A 162 0.22 9.14 -22.04
CA ARG A 162 0.67 7.76 -22.22
C ARG A 162 -0.29 6.74 -21.61
N TRP A 163 -0.82 7.02 -20.42
CA TRP A 163 -1.63 6.04 -19.68
C TRP A 163 -3.14 6.30 -19.81
N GLY A 164 -3.55 7.56 -19.98
CA GLY A 164 -4.96 7.96 -19.96
C GLY A 164 -5.80 7.32 -21.06
N ASP A 165 -5.27 7.21 -22.27
CA ASP A 165 -5.97 6.57 -23.40
C ASP A 165 -6.24 5.08 -23.14
N ASP A 166 -5.21 4.37 -22.69
CA ASP A 166 -5.30 2.96 -22.34
C ASP A 166 -6.21 2.72 -21.13
N LEU A 167 -6.39 3.71 -20.26
CA LEU A 167 -7.27 3.66 -19.09
C LEU A 167 -8.73 3.94 -19.44
N LEU A 168 -8.97 4.93 -20.32
CA LEU A 168 -10.31 5.24 -20.83
C LEU A 168 -10.85 4.12 -21.73
N ALA A 169 -9.98 3.46 -22.49
CA ALA A 169 -10.33 2.32 -23.33
C ALA A 169 -10.89 1.12 -22.55
N GLU A 170 -10.62 1.02 -21.24
CA GLU A 170 -11.19 -0.02 -20.38
C GLU A 170 -12.69 0.21 -20.11
N GLY A 171 -13.19 1.41 -20.34
CA GLY A 171 -14.62 1.72 -20.31
C GLY A 171 -15.23 1.86 -18.91
N ASP A 172 -14.42 2.06 -17.88
CA ASP A 172 -14.91 2.31 -16.52
C ASP A 172 -15.42 3.77 -16.39
N PRO A 173 -16.71 3.99 -16.09
CA PRO A 173 -17.27 5.33 -15.95
C PRO A 173 -16.68 6.12 -14.77
N GLU A 174 -16.18 5.47 -13.71
CA GLU A 174 -15.55 6.15 -12.59
C GLU A 174 -14.19 6.75 -12.99
N VAL A 175 -13.42 6.03 -13.80
CA VAL A 175 -12.15 6.53 -14.37
C VAL A 175 -12.40 7.83 -15.14
N ALA A 176 -13.37 7.84 -16.05
CA ALA A 176 -13.70 9.03 -16.84
C ALA A 176 -14.06 10.22 -15.92
N ALA A 177 -14.90 9.99 -14.92
CA ALA A 177 -15.30 11.02 -13.97
C ALA A 177 -14.12 11.58 -13.15
N ILE A 178 -13.16 10.73 -12.77
CA ILE A 178 -11.95 11.15 -12.03
C ILE A 178 -11.06 12.03 -12.92
N LEU A 179 -10.80 11.61 -14.16
CA LEU A 179 -9.96 12.35 -15.10
C LEU A 179 -10.60 13.68 -15.49
N GLU A 180 -11.90 13.69 -15.83
CA GLU A 180 -12.67 14.92 -16.13
C GLU A 180 -12.68 15.88 -14.93
N GLY A 181 -12.91 15.35 -13.72
CA GLY A 181 -12.88 16.14 -12.50
C GLY A 181 -11.51 16.77 -12.23
N GLY A 182 -10.43 16.02 -12.45
CA GLY A 182 -9.04 16.50 -12.33
C GLY A 182 -8.71 17.61 -13.32
N LEU A 183 -9.17 17.47 -14.57
CA LEU A 183 -9.05 18.52 -15.58
C LEU A 183 -9.77 19.79 -15.17
N ALA A 184 -11.02 19.69 -14.75
CA ALA A 184 -11.83 20.85 -14.39
C ALA A 184 -11.21 21.67 -13.25
N ARG A 185 -10.41 21.03 -12.39
CA ARG A 185 -9.65 21.67 -11.30
C ARG A 185 -8.27 22.17 -11.73
N GLY A 186 -7.83 21.91 -12.96
CA GLY A 186 -6.49 22.24 -13.45
C GLY A 186 -5.38 21.37 -12.85
N GLU A 187 -5.73 20.22 -12.28
CA GLU A 187 -4.77 19.27 -11.68
C GLU A 187 -4.05 18.45 -12.77
N ILE A 188 -4.71 18.24 -13.91
CA ILE A 188 -4.09 17.73 -15.13
C ILE A 188 -3.73 18.93 -16.01
N ALA A 189 -2.43 19.27 -16.09
CA ALA A 189 -1.97 20.35 -16.96
C ALA A 189 -2.02 19.92 -18.45
N ILE A 190 -2.93 20.53 -19.23
CA ILE A 190 -2.84 20.78 -20.70
C ILE A 190 -2.70 19.55 -21.62
N ALA A 191 -2.67 18.30 -21.13
CA ALA A 191 -2.69 17.10 -21.98
C ALA A 191 -4.03 16.90 -22.72
N ILE A 192 -5.13 17.39 -22.14
CA ILE A 192 -6.49 17.05 -22.58
C ILE A 192 -6.94 17.72 -23.89
N LEU A 193 -6.31 18.82 -24.32
CA LEU A 193 -6.61 19.40 -25.65
C LEU A 193 -6.29 18.43 -26.80
N LYS A 194 -5.60 17.31 -26.55
CA LYS A 194 -5.38 16.24 -27.54
C LYS A 194 -6.28 15.01 -27.35
N LEU A 195 -6.74 14.73 -26.12
CA LEU A 195 -7.52 13.52 -25.80
C LEU A 195 -9.03 13.71 -26.01
N PHE A 196 -9.51 14.95 -25.96
CA PHE A 196 -10.92 15.28 -26.16
C PHE A 196 -11.04 16.49 -27.11
N PRO A 197 -10.84 16.32 -28.42
CA PRO A 197 -10.91 17.42 -29.39
C PRO A 197 -12.32 18.00 -29.57
N ASP A 198 -13.35 17.33 -29.04
CA ASP A 198 -14.77 17.67 -29.22
C ASP A 198 -15.44 18.23 -27.94
N LEU A 199 -14.67 18.54 -26.89
CA LEU A 199 -15.11 19.33 -25.71
C LEU A 199 -14.84 20.83 -25.94
#